data_AF-A0A1B9F4C7-F1
#
_entry.id   AF-A0A1B9F4C7-F1
#
_cell.length_a   1.000
_cell.length_b   1.000
_cell.length_c   1.000
_cell.angle_alpha   90.00
_cell.angle_beta   90.00
_cell.angle_gamma   90.00
#
_symmetry.space_group_name_H-M   'P 1'
#
loop_
_entity.id
_entity.type
_entity.pdbx_description
1 polymer ?
#
loop_
_entity_poly.entity_id
_entity_poly.type
_entity_poly.pdbx_seq_one_letter_code
_entity_poly.pdbx_strand_id
1 'polypeptide(L)'
;MRISLIGMSGVGKSYWSKQLEGQGFVRYCCDDLIEEKLSSVLIRADGTRMNMGEWMGFPFEKGFREREALYLKYEKEVMNWILDELERADHYGQMKDIVIDTTGSVIYTGDEILERLKKKTRIVHFSTPPDVQEKMFSAFVQRPTPMLWLDSYDKKEGESGMDAMRRCYPILLSKRERLYSQYANVTIDYRVERGQDFSVEDLLKLISSHSH
;
A
#
# COMPACT_ATOMS: atom_id res chain seq x y z
N MET A 1 12.06 -15.22 8.71
CA MET A 1 10.76 -15.04 8.03
C MET A 1 10.71 -13.68 7.36
N ARG A 2 10.22 -13.59 6.11
CA ARG A 2 10.05 -12.32 5.40
C ARG A 2 8.59 -12.13 5.03
N ILE A 3 8.00 -11.01 5.41
CA ILE A 3 6.58 -10.70 5.20
C ILE A 3 6.46 -9.44 4.34
N SER A 4 5.49 -9.41 3.44
CA SER A 4 5.01 -8.19 2.81
C SER A 4 3.53 -8.00 3.10
N LEU A 5 3.17 -6.83 3.63
CA LEU A 5 1.79 -6.49 3.94
C LEU A 5 1.22 -5.71 2.76
N ILE A 6 0.12 -6.19 2.17
CA ILE A 6 -0.58 -5.55 1.06
C ILE A 6 -2.06 -5.32 1.41
N GLY A 7 -2.68 -4.37 0.74
CA GLY A 7 -4.07 -3.99 0.99
C GLY A 7 -4.31 -2.50 0.84
N MET A 8 -5.59 -2.11 0.91
CA MET A 8 -6.00 -0.71 0.75
C MET A 8 -5.36 0.22 1.79
N SER A 9 -5.34 1.53 1.54
CA SER A 9 -4.92 2.49 2.57
C SER A 9 -5.87 2.43 3.78
N GLY A 10 -5.32 2.56 5.00
CA GLY A 10 -6.11 2.55 6.24
C GLY A 10 -6.51 1.17 6.79
N VAL A 11 -6.15 0.07 6.11
CA VAL A 11 -6.50 -1.31 6.54
C VAL A 11 -5.58 -1.89 7.60
N GLY A 12 -4.71 -1.11 8.25
CA GLY A 12 -3.89 -1.61 9.36
C GLY A 12 -2.48 -2.12 9.00
N LYS A 13 -2.04 -2.06 7.74
CA LYS A 13 -0.66 -2.44 7.33
C LYS A 13 0.41 -1.81 8.22
N SER A 14 0.37 -0.48 8.37
CA SER A 14 1.35 0.25 9.18
C SER A 14 1.23 0.04 10.67
N TYR A 15 0.07 -0.40 11.15
CA TYR A 15 -0.09 -0.83 12.53
C TYR A 15 0.65 -2.16 12.74
N TRP A 16 0.36 -3.16 11.91
CA TRP A 16 0.95 -4.49 12.04
C TRP A 16 2.43 -4.55 11.75
N SER A 17 2.92 -3.77 10.77
CA SER A 17 4.35 -3.69 10.51
C SER A 17 5.11 -3.13 11.71
N LYS A 18 4.55 -2.17 12.46
CA LYS A 18 5.12 -1.65 13.71
C LYS A 18 5.04 -2.66 14.86
N GLN A 19 3.95 -3.43 14.97
CA GLN A 19 3.88 -4.51 15.96
C GLN A 19 4.96 -5.57 15.71
N LEU A 20 5.17 -5.95 14.44
CA LEU A 20 6.22 -6.89 14.04
C LEU A 20 7.63 -6.31 14.28
N GLU A 21 7.84 -5.01 14.02
CA GLU A 21 9.09 -4.32 14.38
C GLU A 21 9.37 -4.42 15.88
N GLY A 22 8.36 -4.25 16.73
CA GLY A 22 8.45 -4.45 18.18
C GLY A 22 8.84 -5.87 18.59
N GLN A 23 8.61 -6.87 17.72
CA GLN A 23 9.02 -8.26 17.89
C GLN A 23 10.42 -8.56 17.29
N GLY A 24 11.14 -7.53 16.85
CA GLY A 24 12.51 -7.65 16.32
C GLY A 24 12.60 -7.78 14.80
N PHE A 25 11.49 -7.63 14.06
CA PHE A 25 11.55 -7.58 12.59
C PHE A 25 12.23 -6.28 12.15
N VAL A 26 13.05 -6.35 11.10
CA VAL A 26 13.46 -5.17 10.37
C VAL A 26 12.30 -4.69 9.52
N ARG A 27 11.84 -3.46 9.75
CA ARG A 27 10.70 -2.87 9.05
C ARG A 27 11.16 -1.96 7.91
N TYR A 28 10.67 -2.23 6.70
CA TYR A 28 10.74 -1.31 5.57
C TYR A 28 9.37 -0.67 5.36
N CYS A 29 9.26 0.64 5.55
CA CYS A 29 8.05 1.40 5.28
C CYS A 29 8.15 2.09 3.93
N CYS A 30 7.38 1.63 2.93
CA CYS A 30 7.48 2.17 1.58
C CYS A 30 7.03 3.64 1.51
N ASP A 31 5.98 4.03 2.26
CA ASP A 31 5.54 5.43 2.28
C ASP A 31 6.64 6.36 2.84
N ASP A 32 7.33 5.98 3.93
CA ASP A 32 8.42 6.78 4.50
C ASP A 32 9.60 6.93 3.51
N LEU A 33 9.96 5.84 2.81
CA LEU A 33 11.05 5.83 1.83
C LEU A 33 10.71 6.62 0.55
N ILE A 34 9.44 6.61 0.14
CA ILE A 34 8.96 7.44 -0.99
C ILE A 34 8.94 8.91 -0.59
N GLU A 35 8.49 9.22 0.63
CA GLU A 35 8.49 10.59 1.16
C GLU A 35 9.91 11.18 1.21
N GLU A 36 10.90 10.37 1.60
CA GLU A 36 12.32 10.77 1.57
C GLU A 36 12.77 11.14 0.13
N LYS A 37 12.43 10.33 -0.87
CA LYS A 37 12.72 10.60 -2.28
C LYS A 37 12.01 11.85 -2.81
N LEU A 38 10.80 12.13 -2.31
CA LEU A 38 10.01 13.31 -2.68
C LEU A 38 10.36 14.57 -1.88
N SER A 39 11.23 14.48 -0.87
CA SER A 39 11.48 15.56 0.09
C SER A 39 11.79 16.93 -0.53
N SER A 40 12.46 16.97 -1.69
CA SER A 40 12.77 18.21 -2.43
C SER A 40 11.56 18.88 -3.08
N VAL A 41 10.50 18.12 -3.38
CA VAL A 41 9.27 18.61 -4.02
C VAL A 41 8.10 18.75 -3.03
N LEU A 42 8.25 18.27 -1.80
CA LEU A 42 7.27 18.42 -0.71
C LEU A 42 7.38 19.78 0.01
N ILE A 43 7.54 20.85 -0.78
CA ILE A 43 7.70 22.22 -0.29
C ILE A 43 6.65 23.11 -0.97
N ARG A 44 5.88 23.85 -0.16
CA ARG A 44 4.90 24.83 -0.63
C ARG A 44 5.60 26.04 -1.25
N ALA A 45 4.84 26.84 -1.98
CA ALA A 45 5.33 28.09 -2.56
C ALA A 45 5.89 29.08 -1.50
N ASP A 46 5.42 29.00 -0.25
CA ASP A 46 5.90 29.80 0.88
C ASP A 46 7.14 29.21 1.60
N GLY A 47 7.69 28.10 1.09
CA GLY A 47 8.85 27.42 1.66
C GLY A 47 8.53 26.44 2.81
N THR A 48 7.27 26.31 3.21
CA THR A 48 6.87 25.35 4.27
C THR A 48 6.75 23.92 3.73
N ARG A 49 7.01 22.90 4.57
CA ARG A 49 6.82 21.49 4.18
C ARG A 49 5.34 21.16 4.04
N MET A 50 4.98 20.49 2.94
CA MET A 50 3.67 19.86 2.77
C MET A 50 3.77 18.34 2.93
N ASN A 51 2.66 17.69 3.27
CA ASN A 51 2.63 16.23 3.31
C ASN A 51 2.46 15.66 1.89
N MET A 52 2.82 14.38 1.73
CA MET A 52 2.76 13.68 0.44
C MET A 52 1.35 13.62 -0.16
N GLY A 53 0.30 13.54 0.68
CA GLY A 53 -1.09 13.56 0.21
C GLY A 53 -1.47 14.90 -0.40
N GLU A 54 -1.17 15.99 0.30
CA GLU A 54 -1.37 17.36 -0.18
C GLU A 54 -0.62 17.62 -1.49
N TRP A 55 0.64 17.17 -1.58
CA TRP A 55 1.41 17.26 -2.81
C TRP A 55 0.75 16.48 -3.95
N MET A 56 0.31 15.24 -3.72
CA MET A 56 -0.35 14.41 -4.74
C MET A 56 -1.60 15.11 -5.31
N GLY A 57 -2.48 15.59 -4.43
CA GLY A 57 -3.75 16.21 -4.82
C GLY A 57 -4.75 15.21 -5.40
N PHE A 58 -5.72 15.73 -6.16
CA PHE A 58 -6.83 14.94 -6.71
C PHE A 58 -6.77 14.75 -8.22
N PRO A 59 -7.38 13.68 -8.79
CA PRO A 59 -7.21 13.31 -10.19
C PRO A 59 -7.77 14.32 -11.22
N PHE A 60 -8.61 15.26 -10.78
CA PHE A 60 -9.12 16.36 -11.60
C PHE A 60 -8.28 17.64 -11.50
N GLU A 61 -7.25 17.67 -10.65
CA GLU A 61 -6.40 18.84 -10.47
C GLU A 61 -5.27 18.89 -11.50
N LYS A 62 -4.84 20.10 -11.83
CA LYS A 62 -3.72 20.31 -12.76
C LYS A 62 -2.44 19.69 -12.19
N GLY A 63 -1.70 18.98 -13.04
CA GLY A 63 -0.43 18.37 -12.67
C GLY A 63 -0.55 17.03 -11.94
N PHE A 64 -1.77 16.53 -11.70
CA PHE A 64 -1.96 15.27 -10.97
C PHE A 64 -1.28 14.09 -11.67
N ARG A 65 -1.41 13.97 -13.00
CA ARG A 65 -0.84 12.84 -13.75
C ARG A 65 0.68 12.80 -13.66
N GLU A 66 1.33 13.96 -13.69
CA GLU A 66 2.78 14.09 -13.56
C GLU A 66 3.24 13.69 -12.15
N ARG A 67 2.51 14.11 -11.11
CA ARG A 67 2.79 13.74 -9.72
C ARG A 67 2.53 12.25 -9.45
N GLU A 68 1.44 11.72 -9.99
CA GLU A 68 1.11 10.30 -9.93
C GLU A 68 2.19 9.44 -10.59
N ALA A 69 2.64 9.82 -11.80
CA ALA A 69 3.71 9.12 -12.49
C ALA A 69 5.04 9.19 -11.73
N LEU A 70 5.37 10.34 -11.12
CA LEU A 70 6.57 10.49 -10.31
C LEU A 70 6.51 9.65 -9.03
N TYR A 71 5.37 9.65 -8.33
CA TYR A 71 5.17 8.78 -7.17
C TYR A 71 5.36 7.31 -7.55
N LEU A 72 4.68 6.85 -8.61
CA LEU A 72 4.77 5.45 -9.03
C LEU A 72 6.19 5.06 -9.44
N LYS A 73 6.93 5.98 -10.07
CA LYS A 73 8.36 5.78 -10.36
C LYS A 73 9.15 5.55 -9.07
N TYR A 74 8.99 6.41 -8.06
CA TYR A 74 9.71 6.26 -6.78
C TYR A 74 9.26 5.04 -6.00
N GLU A 75 7.98 4.67 -6.05
CA GLU A 75 7.50 3.43 -5.48
C GLU A 75 8.21 2.22 -6.10
N LYS A 76 8.35 2.17 -7.43
CA LYS A 76 9.10 1.12 -8.12
C LYS A 76 10.57 1.10 -7.73
N GLU A 77 11.21 2.26 -7.62
CA GLU A 77 12.62 2.36 -7.17
C GLU A 77 12.80 1.85 -5.74
N VAL A 78 11.91 2.23 -4.82
CA VAL A 78 11.93 1.76 -3.43
C VAL A 78 11.74 0.24 -3.36
N MET A 79 10.75 -0.30 -4.07
CA MET A 79 10.51 -1.74 -4.09
C MET A 79 11.70 -2.51 -4.65
N ASN A 80 12.29 -2.05 -5.76
CA ASN A 80 13.50 -2.67 -6.32
C ASN A 80 14.65 -2.64 -5.33
N TRP A 81 14.91 -1.49 -4.70
CA TRP A 81 15.98 -1.37 -3.69
C TRP A 81 15.78 -2.34 -2.52
N ILE A 82 14.56 -2.46 -1.98
CA ILE A 82 14.27 -3.42 -0.91
C ILE A 82 14.54 -4.85 -1.40
N LEU A 83 14.06 -5.22 -2.59
CA LEU A 83 14.24 -6.57 -3.14
C LEU A 83 15.72 -6.91 -3.40
N ASP A 84 16.50 -5.96 -3.90
CA ASP A 84 17.94 -6.09 -4.08
C ASP A 84 18.65 -6.33 -2.73
N GLU A 85 18.23 -5.63 -1.68
CA GLU A 85 18.75 -5.83 -0.33
C GLU A 85 18.43 -7.23 0.22
N LEU A 86 17.22 -7.75 -0.04
CA LEU A 86 16.84 -9.12 0.33
C LEU A 86 17.68 -10.16 -0.43
N GLU A 87 17.88 -9.96 -1.73
CA GLU A 87 18.69 -10.83 -2.58
C GLU A 87 20.17 -10.84 -2.15
N ARG A 88 20.70 -9.67 -1.79
CA ARG A 88 22.04 -9.53 -1.23
C ARG A 88 22.17 -10.25 0.12
N ALA A 89 21.18 -10.11 1.01
CA ALA A 89 21.15 -10.83 2.28
C ALA A 89 21.14 -12.35 2.09
N ASP A 90 20.41 -12.87 1.10
CA ASP A 90 20.42 -14.29 0.72
C ASP A 90 21.82 -14.74 0.29
N HIS A 91 22.47 -13.96 -0.57
CA HIS A 91 23.81 -14.27 -1.07
C HIS A 91 24.85 -14.41 0.05
N TYR A 92 24.76 -13.56 1.08
CA TYR A 92 25.67 -13.58 2.22
C TYR A 92 25.20 -14.47 3.39
N GLY A 93 24.13 -15.26 3.22
CA GLY A 93 23.60 -16.15 4.25
C GLY A 93 23.05 -15.43 5.49
N GLN A 94 22.64 -14.16 5.35
CA GLN A 94 22.09 -13.38 6.45
C GLN A 94 20.59 -13.64 6.60
N MET A 95 20.21 -14.39 7.62
CA MET A 95 18.81 -14.53 8.00
C MET A 95 18.41 -13.39 8.94
N LYS A 96 17.49 -12.56 8.48
CA LYS A 96 16.79 -11.57 9.31
C LYS A 96 15.29 -11.72 9.11
N ASP A 97 14.55 -11.53 10.19
CA ASP A 97 13.11 -11.35 10.12
C ASP A 97 12.81 -9.96 9.57
N ILE A 98 12.00 -9.90 8.51
CA ILE A 98 11.75 -8.66 7.76
C ILE A 98 10.26 -8.50 7.52
N VAL A 99 9.77 -7.28 7.69
CA VAL A 99 8.42 -6.88 7.30
C VAL A 99 8.50 -5.70 6.34
N ILE A 100 7.85 -5.83 5.18
CA ILE A 100 7.69 -4.76 4.20
C ILE A 100 6.26 -4.25 4.31
N ASP A 101 6.12 -3.01 4.78
CA ASP A 101 4.88 -2.24 4.81
C ASP A 101 4.73 -1.53 3.47
N THR A 102 4.04 -2.18 2.53
CA THR A 102 3.91 -1.64 1.17
C THR A 102 2.89 -0.50 1.12
N THR A 103 2.94 0.30 0.07
CA THR A 103 1.86 1.26 -0.19
C THR A 103 0.57 0.53 -0.62
N GLY A 104 -0.54 1.27 -0.70
CA GLY A 104 -1.77 0.77 -1.32
C GLY A 104 -1.71 0.66 -2.86
N SER A 105 -0.70 1.22 -3.53
CA SER A 105 -0.53 1.15 -4.99
C SER A 105 0.47 0.10 -5.44
N VAL A 106 1.02 -0.72 -4.54
CA VAL A 106 2.06 -1.72 -4.86
C VAL A 106 1.69 -2.64 -6.03
N ILE A 107 0.40 -2.95 -6.20
CA ILE A 107 -0.11 -3.78 -7.32
C ILE A 107 0.05 -3.14 -8.71
N TYR A 108 0.47 -1.87 -8.80
CA TYR A 108 0.78 -1.18 -10.04
C TYR A 108 2.28 -1.05 -10.32
N THR A 109 3.13 -1.61 -9.46
CA THR A 109 4.60 -1.58 -9.65
C THR A 109 5.06 -2.42 -10.85
N GLY A 110 4.21 -3.35 -11.31
CA GLY A 110 4.43 -4.19 -12.48
C GLY A 110 4.80 -5.62 -12.11
N ASP A 111 4.56 -6.55 -13.05
CA ASP A 111 4.65 -7.99 -12.79
C ASP A 111 6.04 -8.44 -12.33
N GLU A 112 7.11 -7.84 -12.86
CA GLU A 112 8.48 -8.17 -12.46
C GLU A 112 8.71 -7.95 -10.96
N ILE A 113 8.30 -6.79 -10.44
CA ILE A 113 8.46 -6.45 -9.02
C ILE A 113 7.58 -7.33 -8.15
N LEU A 114 6.33 -7.57 -8.57
CA LEU A 114 5.38 -8.38 -7.82
C LEU A 114 5.79 -9.85 -7.76
N GLU A 115 6.33 -10.41 -8.84
CA GLU A 115 6.86 -11.78 -8.86
C GLU A 115 8.13 -11.91 -8.02
N ARG A 116 9.02 -10.91 -8.03
CA ARG A 116 10.16 -10.87 -7.11
C ARG A 116 9.70 -10.81 -5.66
N LEU A 117 8.72 -9.96 -5.33
CA LEU A 117 8.14 -9.84 -4.00
C LEU A 117 7.56 -11.18 -3.52
N LYS A 118 6.79 -11.86 -4.38
CA LYS A 118 6.18 -13.17 -4.11
C LYS A 118 7.21 -14.28 -3.89
N LYS A 119 8.33 -14.24 -4.60
CA LYS A 119 9.44 -15.20 -4.43
C LYS A 119 10.23 -14.98 -3.15
N LYS A 120 10.35 -13.73 -2.70
CA LYS A 120 11.23 -13.34 -1.59
C LYS A 120 10.53 -13.21 -0.24
N THR A 121 9.21 -13.10 -0.25
CA THR A 121 8.41 -12.84 0.95
C THR A 121 7.13 -13.65 0.96
N ARG A 122 6.56 -13.81 2.14
CA ARG A 122 5.18 -14.22 2.32
C ARG A 122 4.30 -12.97 2.23
N ILE A 123 3.52 -12.87 1.16
CA ILE A 123 2.59 -11.76 0.94
C ILE A 123 1.31 -12.00 1.75
N VAL A 124 1.02 -11.07 2.65
CA VAL A 124 -0.16 -11.07 3.53
C VAL A 124 -1.06 -9.93 3.09
N HIS A 125 -2.28 -10.28 2.69
CA HIS A 125 -3.31 -9.33 2.29
C HIS A 125 -4.32 -9.13 3.42
N PHE A 126 -4.49 -7.88 3.86
CA PHE A 126 -5.62 -7.51 4.71
C PHE A 126 -6.84 -7.22 3.83
N SER A 127 -7.75 -8.18 3.74
CA SER A 127 -8.89 -8.12 2.82
C SER A 127 -9.96 -7.16 3.32
N THR A 128 -10.57 -6.46 2.38
CA THR A 128 -11.67 -5.55 2.64
C THR A 128 -12.93 -6.11 1.99
N PRO A 129 -13.77 -6.86 2.73
CA PRO A 129 -15.02 -7.39 2.18
C PRO A 129 -15.98 -6.27 1.78
N PRO A 130 -17.01 -6.55 0.94
CA PRO A 130 -17.88 -5.51 0.38
C PRO A 130 -18.50 -4.55 1.39
N ASP A 131 -18.94 -5.04 2.55
CA ASP A 131 -19.51 -4.22 3.62
C ASP A 131 -18.48 -3.26 4.26
N VAL A 132 -17.21 -3.67 4.31
CA VAL A 132 -16.09 -2.82 4.73
C VAL A 132 -15.78 -1.79 3.64
N GLN A 133 -15.80 -2.19 2.37
CA GLN A 133 -15.61 -1.25 1.25
C GLN A 133 -16.69 -0.16 1.21
N GLU A 134 -17.95 -0.48 1.54
CA GLU A 134 -19.02 0.52 1.68
C GLU A 134 -18.75 1.55 2.79
N LYS A 135 -18.21 1.10 3.93
CA LYS A 135 -17.78 1.99 5.01
C LYS A 135 -16.61 2.87 4.58
N MET A 136 -15.64 2.30 3.87
CA MET A 136 -14.51 3.04 3.31
C MET A 136 -14.97 4.08 2.30
N PHE A 137 -15.91 3.73 1.42
CA PHE A 137 -16.52 4.67 0.48
C PHE A 137 -17.25 5.80 1.21
N SER A 138 -18.05 5.47 2.22
CA SER A 138 -18.76 6.47 3.03
C SER A 138 -17.79 7.44 3.71
N ALA A 139 -16.70 6.92 4.29
CA ALA A 139 -15.64 7.74 4.88
C ALA A 139 -14.93 8.62 3.83
N PHE A 140 -14.63 8.06 2.66
CA PHE A 140 -14.00 8.77 1.55
C PHE A 140 -14.89 9.91 1.01
N VAL A 141 -16.20 9.69 0.88
CA VAL A 141 -17.15 10.73 0.43
C VAL A 141 -17.18 11.90 1.42
N GLN A 142 -17.11 11.62 2.73
CA GLN A 142 -17.09 12.65 3.77
C GLN A 142 -15.76 13.39 3.83
N ARG A 143 -14.64 12.66 3.68
CA ARG A 143 -13.29 13.21 3.76
C ARG A 143 -12.40 12.56 2.71
N PRO A 144 -12.38 13.08 1.46
CA PRO A 144 -11.58 12.52 0.40
C PRO A 144 -10.09 12.59 0.73
N THR A 145 -9.39 11.48 0.50
CA THR A 145 -7.92 11.40 0.69
C THR A 145 -7.23 11.18 -0.66
N PRO A 146 -6.17 11.94 -0.97
CA PRO A 146 -5.34 11.71 -2.15
C PRO A 146 -4.79 10.28 -2.21
N MET A 147 -4.78 9.68 -3.40
CA MET A 147 -4.22 8.36 -3.68
C MET A 147 -3.97 8.20 -5.19
N LEU A 148 -3.28 7.14 -5.57
CA LEU A 148 -3.10 6.80 -6.99
C LEU A 148 -4.42 6.30 -7.59
N TRP A 149 -4.79 6.83 -8.73
CA TRP A 149 -5.97 6.46 -9.50
C TRP A 149 -5.60 5.68 -10.76
N LEU A 150 -4.52 6.07 -11.45
CA LEU A 150 -4.12 5.56 -12.76
C LEU A 150 -5.34 5.50 -13.70
N ASP A 151 -5.54 4.37 -14.38
CA ASP A 151 -6.67 4.16 -15.30
C ASP A 151 -8.03 3.97 -14.59
N SER A 152 -8.10 4.18 -13.28
CA SER A 152 -9.34 3.98 -12.51
C SER A 152 -10.13 5.27 -12.33
N TYR A 153 -9.59 6.42 -12.71
CA TYR A 153 -10.34 7.68 -12.76
C TYR A 153 -10.73 8.01 -14.20
N ASP A 154 -12.03 8.09 -14.44
CA ASP A 154 -12.61 8.48 -15.73
C ASP A 154 -13.71 9.50 -15.48
N LYS A 155 -13.53 10.73 -16.00
CA LYS A 155 -14.49 11.83 -15.83
C LYS A 155 -15.39 11.89 -17.05
N LYS A 156 -16.70 11.75 -16.85
CA LYS A 156 -17.67 11.85 -17.95
C LYS A 156 -17.94 13.30 -18.33
N GLU A 157 -18.43 13.49 -19.55
CA GLU A 157 -18.88 14.79 -20.03
C GLU A 157 -19.98 15.35 -19.09
N GLY A 158 -19.84 16.61 -18.69
CA GLY A 158 -20.76 17.28 -17.76
C GLY A 158 -20.62 16.88 -16.28
N GLU A 159 -19.80 15.88 -15.93
CA GLU A 159 -19.60 15.45 -14.55
C GLU A 159 -18.63 16.39 -13.80
N SER A 160 -18.82 16.62 -12.50
CA SER A 160 -17.81 17.32 -11.69
C SER A 160 -16.63 16.38 -11.39
N GLY A 161 -15.44 16.94 -11.11
CA GLY A 161 -14.29 16.11 -10.73
C GLY A 161 -14.54 15.28 -9.46
N MET A 162 -15.24 15.87 -8.49
CA MET A 162 -15.62 15.22 -7.25
C MET A 162 -16.62 14.08 -7.47
N ASP A 163 -17.62 14.28 -8.33
CA ASP A 163 -18.62 13.24 -8.61
C ASP A 163 -18.02 12.08 -9.42
N ALA A 164 -17.15 12.39 -10.39
CA ALA A 164 -16.37 11.39 -11.10
C ALA A 164 -15.54 10.55 -10.13
N MET A 165 -14.86 11.21 -9.19
CA MET A 165 -14.03 10.55 -8.17
C MET A 165 -14.87 9.64 -7.26
N ARG A 166 -16.04 10.11 -6.78
CA ARG A 166 -16.97 9.31 -5.98
C ARG A 166 -17.48 8.09 -6.75
N ARG A 167 -17.85 8.25 -8.03
CA ARG A 167 -18.30 7.15 -8.89
C ARG A 167 -17.18 6.14 -9.17
N CYS A 168 -15.96 6.62 -9.36
CA CYS A 168 -14.81 5.78 -9.69
C CYS A 168 -14.22 5.04 -8.47
N TYR A 169 -14.39 5.56 -7.26
CA TYR A 169 -13.77 5.01 -6.06
C TYR A 169 -14.16 3.54 -5.76
N PRO A 170 -15.44 3.12 -5.81
CA PRO A 170 -15.80 1.71 -5.60
C PRO A 170 -15.17 0.78 -6.66
N ILE A 171 -15.05 1.26 -7.91
CA ILE A 171 -14.40 0.51 -9.00
C ILE A 171 -12.91 0.30 -8.69
N LEU A 172 -12.24 1.35 -8.20
CA LEU A 172 -10.86 1.28 -7.74
C LEU A 172 -10.69 0.28 -6.60
N LEU A 173 -11.56 0.32 -5.57
CA LEU A 173 -11.52 -0.61 -4.44
C LEU A 173 -11.63 -2.06 -4.91
N SER A 174 -12.66 -2.38 -5.69
CA SER A 174 -12.91 -3.72 -6.21
C SER A 174 -11.75 -4.22 -7.10
N LYS A 175 -11.23 -3.35 -7.98
CA LYS A 175 -10.08 -3.68 -8.84
C LYS A 175 -8.85 -4.02 -8.01
N ARG A 176 -8.54 -3.22 -6.99
CA ARG A 176 -7.38 -3.44 -6.11
C ARG A 176 -7.54 -4.67 -5.25
N GLU A 177 -8.71 -4.88 -4.65
CA GLU A 177 -9.00 -6.06 -3.83
C GLU A 177 -8.76 -7.37 -4.61
N ARG A 178 -9.22 -7.41 -5.87
CA ARG A 178 -8.96 -8.55 -6.76
C ARG A 178 -7.47 -8.74 -7.03
N LEU A 179 -6.74 -7.67 -7.31
CA LEU A 179 -5.30 -7.74 -7.56
C LEU A 179 -4.53 -8.17 -6.31
N TYR A 180 -4.84 -7.63 -5.13
CA TYR A 180 -4.22 -8.08 -3.89
C TYR A 180 -4.44 -9.58 -3.67
N SER A 181 -5.68 -10.04 -3.82
CA SER A 181 -6.04 -11.46 -3.66
C SER A 181 -5.26 -12.37 -4.62
N GLN A 182 -4.97 -11.91 -5.83
CA GLN A 182 -4.19 -12.67 -6.83
C GLN A 182 -2.73 -12.91 -6.41
N TYR A 183 -2.11 -11.96 -5.73
CA TYR A 183 -0.70 -12.05 -5.30
C TYR A 183 -0.53 -12.56 -3.87
N ALA A 184 -1.58 -12.49 -3.05
CA ALA A 184 -1.55 -12.89 -1.65
C ALA A 184 -1.21 -14.38 -1.49
N ASN A 185 -0.35 -14.68 -0.52
CA ASN A 185 -0.20 -16.05 -0.03
C ASN A 185 -1.10 -16.34 1.17
N VAL A 186 -1.39 -15.32 1.98
CA VAL A 186 -2.32 -15.39 3.12
C VAL A 186 -3.24 -14.19 3.04
N THR A 187 -4.53 -14.43 3.26
CA THR A 187 -5.53 -13.37 3.36
C THR A 187 -6.06 -13.34 4.78
N ILE A 188 -6.04 -12.17 5.41
CA ILE A 188 -6.57 -11.93 6.75
C ILE A 188 -7.71 -10.94 6.63
N ASP A 189 -8.88 -11.36 7.10
CA ASP A 189 -10.07 -10.52 7.09
C ASP A 189 -9.90 -9.30 8.01
N TYR A 190 -10.23 -8.11 7.50
CA TYR A 190 -10.21 -6.83 8.22
C TYR A 190 -10.86 -6.87 9.61
N ARG A 191 -11.84 -7.76 9.84
CA ARG A 191 -12.52 -7.88 11.13
C ARG A 191 -11.70 -8.69 12.14
N VAL A 192 -11.00 -9.72 11.68
CA VAL A 192 -10.21 -10.61 12.53
C VAL A 192 -9.05 -9.83 13.14
N GLU A 193 -8.34 -9.04 12.33
CA GLU A 193 -7.23 -8.22 12.81
C GLU A 193 -7.64 -7.11 13.79
N ARG A 194 -8.91 -6.75 13.85
CA ARG A 194 -9.43 -5.69 14.73
C ARG A 194 -10.19 -6.23 15.95
N GLY A 195 -10.20 -7.55 16.14
CA GLY A 195 -10.70 -8.16 17.36
C GLY A 195 -9.85 -7.72 18.57
N GLN A 196 -10.49 -7.48 19.71
CA GLN A 196 -9.81 -6.98 20.92
C GLN A 196 -8.68 -7.90 21.42
N ASP A 197 -8.77 -9.20 21.12
CA ASP A 197 -7.82 -10.22 21.58
C ASP A 197 -6.84 -10.69 20.48
N PHE A 198 -6.87 -10.07 19.30
CA PHE A 198 -6.00 -10.50 18.20
C PHE A 198 -4.58 -9.93 18.36
N SER A 199 -3.62 -10.81 18.65
CA SER A 199 -2.24 -10.45 18.96
C SER A 199 -1.28 -10.56 17.77
N VAL A 200 -0.06 -10.04 17.92
CA VAL A 200 1.01 -10.24 16.94
C VAL A 200 1.41 -11.71 16.83
N GLU A 201 1.33 -12.46 17.93
CA GLU A 201 1.55 -13.91 17.95
C GLU A 201 0.50 -14.66 17.12
N ASP A 202 -0.75 -14.22 17.17
CA ASP A 202 -1.83 -14.82 16.35
C ASP A 202 -1.66 -14.50 14.87
N LEU A 203 -1.25 -13.27 14.55
CA LEU A 203 -0.85 -12.88 13.20
C LEU A 203 0.27 -13.80 12.68
N LEU A 204 1.34 -13.95 13.45
CA LEU A 204 2.48 -14.79 13.07
C LEU A 204 2.06 -16.26 12.85
N LYS A 205 1.22 -16.82 13.73
CA LYS A 205 0.67 -18.18 13.57
C LYS A 205 -0.16 -18.33 12.29
N LEU A 206 -1.00 -17.35 11.95
CA LEU A 206 -1.77 -17.38 10.71
C LEU A 206 -0.87 -17.33 9.47
N ILE A 207 0.18 -16.52 9.51
CA ILE A 207 1.16 -16.41 8.42
C ILE A 207 1.92 -17.72 8.22
N SER A 208 2.34 -18.38 9.30
CA SER A 208 3.11 -19.62 9.27
C SER A 208 2.27 -20.88 8.99
N SER A 209 1.00 -20.91 9.35
CA SER A 209 0.13 -22.09 9.18
C SER A 209 -0.27 -22.41 7.73
N HIS A 210 0.02 -21.51 6.78
CA HIS A 210 -0.35 -21.66 5.37
C HIS A 210 0.85 -21.98 4.46
N SER A 211 1.94 -22.52 5.02
CA SER A 211 3.08 -23.05 4.26
C SER A 211 2.73 -24.40 3.62
N HIS A 212 2.30 -24.38 2.36
CA HIS A 212 2.30 -25.56 1.47
C HIS A 212 3.35 -25.38 0.39
#